data_AF-A0A8D8QRQ2-F1
#
_entry.id   AF-A0A8D8QRQ2-F1
#
_cell.length_a   1.000
_cell.length_b   1.000
_cell.length_c   1.000
_cell.angle_alpha   90.00
_cell.angle_beta   90.00
_cell.angle_gamma   90.00
#
_symmetry.space_group_name_H-M   'P 1'
#
loop_
_entity.id
_entity.type
_entity.pdbx_description
1 polymer ?
#
loop_
_entity_poly.entity_id
_entity_poly.type
_entity_poly.pdbx_seq_one_letter_code
_entity_poly.pdbx_strand_id
1 'polypeptide(L)'
;MGFFHQLKVVIWKNWITRKRSKARCITDIIWPLFLFLILGWVRTRGLIVKKPNCHYYGKPMPSSGLLPFTQGFLCGFLNTCEQDAQDTELPYEQINPNNFIELVTKLNHLFSNNTEVEQRWSALRNDLQARNGNRTLENSLLRAQQNNLDSTVRGETAVQSASGTAEQSGFNC
;
A
#
# COMPACT_ATOMS: atom_id res chain seq x y z
N MET A 1 40.33 17.20 -63.54
CA MET A 1 40.74 16.57 -62.27
C MET A 1 39.52 15.95 -61.61
N GLY A 2 39.43 14.63 -61.52
CA GLY A 2 38.18 13.94 -61.13
C GLY A 2 37.83 14.11 -59.66
N PHE A 3 36.57 14.49 -59.37
CA PHE A 3 36.00 14.64 -58.02
C PHE A 3 36.25 13.42 -57.12
N PHE A 4 36.11 12.22 -57.68
CA PHE A 4 36.35 10.96 -56.96
C PHE A 4 37.79 10.81 -56.46
N HIS A 5 38.77 11.39 -57.16
CA HIS A 5 40.17 11.35 -56.72
C HIS A 5 40.38 12.22 -55.49
N GLN A 6 39.81 13.43 -55.47
CA GLN A 6 39.84 14.31 -54.30
C GLN A 6 39.09 13.71 -53.11
N LEU A 7 37.92 13.12 -53.34
CA LEU A 7 37.14 12.42 -52.31
C LEU A 7 37.94 11.27 -51.67
N LYS A 8 38.58 10.43 -52.50
CA LYS A 8 39.39 9.30 -52.03
C LYS A 8 40.58 9.74 -51.18
N VAL A 9 41.26 10.83 -51.55
CA VAL A 9 42.40 11.37 -50.79
C VAL A 9 41.96 11.93 -49.44
N VAL A 10 40.82 12.62 -49.38
CA VAL A 10 40.27 13.14 -48.12
C VAL A 10 39.85 11.99 -47.19
N ILE A 11 39.19 10.97 -47.72
CA ILE A 11 38.79 9.79 -46.92
C ILE A 11 40.01 9.02 -46.43
N TRP A 12 41.02 8.81 -47.28
CA TRP A 12 42.27 8.14 -46.89
C TRP A 12 42.98 8.92 -45.77
N LYS A 13 43.11 10.23 -45.90
CA LYS A 13 43.75 11.09 -44.87
C LYS A 13 42.99 11.05 -43.54
N ASN A 14 41.65 11.01 -43.57
CA ASN A 14 40.83 10.84 -42.37
C ASN A 14 40.97 9.44 -41.75
N TRP A 15 41.02 8.41 -42.58
CA TRP A 15 41.20 7.02 -42.16
C TRP A 15 42.56 6.76 -41.53
N ILE A 16 43.65 7.28 -42.12
CA ILE A 16 45.01 7.08 -41.59
C ILE A 16 45.22 7.81 -40.26
N THR A 17 44.57 8.97 -40.09
CA THR A 17 44.60 9.75 -38.84
C THR A 17 43.87 9.01 -37.72
N ARG A 18 42.71 8.41 -38.01
CA ARG A 18 41.99 7.52 -37.07
C ARG A 18 42.72 6.20 -36.81
N LYS A 19 43.42 5.65 -37.81
CA LYS A 19 44.19 4.41 -37.67
C LYS A 19 45.48 4.58 -36.86
N ARG A 20 46.02 5.80 -36.75
CA ARG A 20 47.11 6.12 -35.80
C ARG A 20 46.63 6.18 -34.35
N SER A 21 45.40 6.63 -34.08
CA SER A 21 44.80 6.57 -32.75
C SER A 21 44.06 5.24 -32.53
N LYS A 22 44.75 4.10 -32.74
CA LYS A 22 44.19 2.75 -32.57
C LYS A 22 43.42 2.60 -31.26
N ALA A 23 43.92 3.20 -30.18
CA ALA A 23 43.28 3.24 -28.87
C ALA A 23 41.85 3.81 -28.92
N ARG A 24 41.61 4.92 -29.65
CA ARG A 24 40.30 5.58 -29.67
C ARG A 24 39.26 4.78 -30.45
N CYS A 25 39.66 4.20 -31.57
CA CYS A 25 38.78 3.33 -32.36
C CYS A 25 38.43 2.03 -31.62
N ILE A 26 39.37 1.48 -30.85
CA ILE A 26 39.17 0.30 -30.02
C ILE A 26 38.24 0.64 -28.84
N THR A 27 38.44 1.75 -28.15
CA THR A 27 37.55 2.22 -27.09
C THR A 27 36.12 2.44 -27.59
N ASP A 28 35.94 3.06 -28.76
CA ASP A 28 34.62 3.31 -29.34
C ASP A 28 33.85 2.02 -29.70
N ILE A 29 34.55 0.91 -29.96
CA ILE A 29 33.94 -0.41 -30.24
C ILE A 29 33.79 -1.24 -28.95
N ILE A 30 34.76 -1.17 -28.04
CA ILE A 30 34.71 -1.88 -26.75
C ILE A 30 33.59 -1.31 -25.88
N TRP A 31 33.36 0.01 -25.91
CA TRP A 31 32.33 0.66 -25.11
C TRP A 31 30.90 0.13 -25.34
N PRO A 32 30.36 0.08 -26.58
CA PRO A 32 29.03 -0.49 -26.82
C PRO A 32 28.97 -1.99 -26.52
N LEU A 33 30.07 -2.71 -26.72
CA LEU A 33 30.16 -4.15 -26.45
C LEU A 33 30.13 -4.43 -24.94
N PHE A 34 30.84 -3.63 -24.15
CA PHE A 34 30.83 -3.69 -22.69
C PHE A 34 29.45 -3.36 -22.11
N LEU A 35 28.79 -2.31 -22.63
CA LEU A 35 27.43 -1.94 -22.25
C LEU A 35 26.46 -3.10 -22.51
N PHE A 36 26.57 -3.73 -23.68
CA PHE A 36 25.74 -4.88 -24.04
C PHE A 36 25.99 -6.09 -23.13
N LEU A 37 27.25 -6.37 -22.78
CA LEU A 37 27.61 -7.45 -21.86
C LEU A 37 27.05 -7.22 -20.45
N ILE A 38 27.11 -6.00 -19.91
CA ILE A 38 26.53 -5.67 -18.59
C ILE A 38 25.01 -5.83 -18.61
N LEU A 39 24.33 -5.32 -19.64
CA LEU A 39 22.88 -5.46 -19.78
C LEU A 39 22.47 -6.94 -19.88
N GLY A 40 23.20 -7.72 -20.67
CA GLY A 40 23.01 -9.17 -20.76
C GLY A 40 23.23 -9.86 -19.42
N TRP A 41 24.29 -9.51 -18.70
CA TRP A 41 24.60 -10.05 -17.38
C TRP A 41 23.54 -9.70 -16.34
N VAL A 42 23.10 -8.44 -16.26
CA VAL A 42 21.99 -8.03 -15.38
C VAL A 42 20.71 -8.82 -15.70
N ARG A 43 20.44 -9.06 -16.99
CA ARG A 43 19.27 -9.83 -17.40
C ARG A 43 19.39 -11.32 -17.04
N THR A 44 20.58 -11.91 -17.11
CA THR A 44 20.79 -13.32 -16.70
C THR A 44 20.83 -13.51 -15.19
N ARG A 45 21.23 -12.48 -14.42
CA ARG A 45 21.33 -12.52 -12.96
C ARG A 45 20.01 -12.38 -12.20
N GLY A 46 18.85 -12.41 -12.87
CA GLY A 46 17.59 -12.69 -12.18
C GLY A 46 16.58 -11.55 -12.08
N LEU A 47 16.53 -10.63 -13.06
CA LEU A 47 15.46 -9.63 -13.11
C LEU A 47 14.08 -10.21 -13.45
N ILE A 48 14.01 -11.43 -13.97
CA ILE A 48 12.74 -12.08 -14.31
C ILE A 48 12.36 -13.01 -13.16
N VAL A 49 11.76 -12.41 -12.12
CA VAL A 49 10.95 -13.16 -11.17
C VAL A 49 9.65 -13.50 -11.88
N LYS A 50 9.54 -14.73 -12.40
CA LYS A 50 8.28 -15.26 -12.92
C LYS A 50 7.34 -15.44 -11.73
N LYS A 51 6.49 -14.46 -11.47
CA LYS A 51 5.40 -14.63 -10.51
C LYS A 51 4.31 -15.49 -11.18
N PRO A 52 3.83 -16.56 -10.54
CA PRO A 52 2.65 -17.27 -11.03
C PRO A 52 1.47 -16.30 -11.11
N ASN A 53 0.45 -16.63 -11.91
CA ASN A 53 -0.80 -15.88 -11.91
C ASN A 53 -1.35 -15.86 -10.48
N CYS A 54 -1.68 -14.67 -10.00
CA CYS A 54 -2.08 -14.41 -8.63
C CYS A 54 -3.53 -13.97 -8.64
N HIS A 55 -4.40 -14.78 -8.05
CA HIS A 55 -5.81 -14.46 -7.90
C HIS A 55 -6.08 -13.97 -6.48
N TYR A 56 -6.76 -12.82 -6.40
CA TYR A 56 -7.19 -12.23 -5.15
C TYR A 56 -8.70 -12.40 -5.01
N TYR A 57 -9.14 -12.81 -3.82
CA TYR A 57 -10.55 -12.92 -3.49
C TYR A 57 -11.23 -11.54 -3.45
N GLY A 58 -12.53 -11.52 -3.77
CA GLY A 58 -13.35 -10.33 -3.62
C GLY A 58 -13.49 -9.93 -2.14
N LYS A 59 -13.27 -8.65 -1.82
CA LYS A 59 -13.51 -8.12 -0.48
C LYS A 59 -14.93 -7.54 -0.39
N PRO A 60 -15.71 -7.88 0.66
CA PRO A 60 -17.02 -7.29 0.86
C PRO A 60 -16.89 -5.79 1.12
N MET A 61 -17.75 -5.00 0.48
CA MET A 61 -17.85 -3.57 0.72
C MET A 61 -18.78 -3.30 1.90
N PRO A 62 -18.68 -2.14 2.59
CA PRO A 62 -19.56 -1.80 3.71
C PRO A 62 -21.06 -1.76 3.32
N SER A 63 -21.37 -1.67 2.03
CA SER A 63 -22.72 -1.78 1.47
C SER A 63 -23.30 -3.20 1.49
N SER A 64 -22.47 -4.25 1.59
CA SER A 64 -22.89 -5.65 1.71
C SER A 64 -23.23 -6.05 3.16
N GLY A 65 -23.20 -5.09 4.09
CA GLY A 65 -23.44 -5.29 5.51
C GLY A 65 -22.17 -5.10 6.34
N LEU A 66 -22.33 -4.60 7.58
CA LEU A 66 -21.20 -4.28 8.46
C LEU A 66 -20.44 -5.53 8.94
N LEU A 67 -21.16 -6.63 9.14
CA LEU A 67 -20.59 -7.90 9.63
C LEU A 67 -19.67 -8.59 8.61
N PRO A 68 -20.10 -8.86 7.36
CA PRO A 68 -19.19 -9.43 6.37
C PRO A 68 -18.05 -8.47 6.04
N PHE A 69 -18.29 -7.15 6.07
CA PHE A 69 -17.25 -6.13 5.87
C PHE A 69 -16.14 -6.20 6.94
N THR A 70 -16.48 -6.19 8.23
CA THR A 70 -15.47 -6.19 9.30
C THR A 70 -14.69 -7.50 9.35
N GLN A 71 -15.37 -8.63 9.13
CA GLN A 71 -14.71 -9.92 9.06
C GLN A 71 -13.77 -10.01 7.85
N GLY A 72 -14.22 -9.61 6.66
CA GLY A 72 -13.38 -9.58 5.46
C GLY A 72 -12.19 -8.61 5.58
N PHE A 73 -12.36 -7.50 6.29
CA PHE A 73 -11.30 -6.52 6.52
C PHE A 73 -10.24 -7.01 7.50
N LEU A 74 -10.64 -7.60 8.63
CA LEU A 74 -9.71 -8.13 9.64
C LEU A 74 -9.00 -9.40 9.14
N CYS A 75 -9.72 -10.25 8.42
CA CYS A 75 -9.22 -11.50 7.86
C CYS A 75 -8.27 -11.29 6.67
N GLY A 76 -8.65 -10.40 5.75
CA GLY A 76 -7.92 -10.12 4.52
C GLY A 76 -6.97 -8.93 4.62
N PHE A 77 -6.53 -8.54 5.82
CA PHE A 77 -5.58 -7.43 5.98
C PHE A 77 -4.25 -7.75 5.28
N LEU A 78 -3.84 -9.02 5.32
CA LEU A 78 -2.80 -9.57 4.46
C LEU A 78 -3.45 -10.11 3.17
N ASN A 79 -3.18 -9.47 2.03
CA ASN A 79 -3.68 -9.95 0.73
C ASN A 79 -2.88 -11.20 0.30
N THR A 80 -3.23 -12.37 0.83
CA THR A 80 -2.66 -13.65 0.41
C THR A 80 -2.95 -13.88 -1.08
N CYS A 81 -1.95 -14.39 -1.79
CA CYS A 81 -1.99 -14.58 -3.23
C CYS A 81 -2.23 -16.07 -3.53
N GLU A 82 -3.39 -16.40 -4.09
CA GLU A 82 -3.72 -17.77 -4.47
C GLU A 82 -3.35 -18.03 -5.94
N GLN A 83 -2.90 -19.25 -6.25
CA GLN A 83 -2.46 -19.60 -7.61
C GLN A 83 -3.62 -20.03 -8.52
N ASP A 84 -4.76 -20.42 -7.96
CA ASP A 84 -5.92 -20.90 -8.71
C ASP A 84 -7.10 -19.90 -8.65
N ALA A 85 -7.83 -19.78 -9.75
CA ALA A 85 -9.00 -18.90 -9.85
C ALA A 85 -10.26 -19.55 -9.26
N GLN A 86 -10.26 -20.86 -9.05
CA GLN A 86 -11.42 -21.62 -8.59
C GLN A 86 -11.79 -21.36 -7.13
N ASP A 87 -10.87 -20.81 -6.33
CA ASP A 87 -11.19 -20.39 -4.97
C ASP A 87 -11.80 -18.96 -4.93
N THR A 88 -11.82 -18.22 -6.06
CA THR A 88 -12.18 -16.78 -6.09
C THR A 88 -13.66 -16.51 -5.75
N GLU A 89 -14.47 -17.56 -5.68
CA GLU A 89 -15.78 -17.52 -5.05
C GLU A 89 -15.62 -17.32 -3.54
N LEU A 90 -15.91 -16.09 -3.11
CA LEU A 90 -15.98 -15.63 -1.72
C LEU A 90 -16.12 -16.81 -0.72
N PRO A 91 -15.19 -17.02 0.24
CA PRO A 91 -15.36 -18.01 1.31
C PRO A 91 -16.45 -17.61 2.33
N TYR A 92 -17.47 -16.83 1.91
CA TYR A 92 -18.65 -16.53 2.72
C TYR A 92 -19.39 -17.82 3.12
N GLU A 93 -19.17 -18.91 2.39
CA GLU A 93 -19.80 -20.20 2.64
C GLU A 93 -19.15 -20.99 3.80
N GLN A 94 -17.97 -20.58 4.29
CA GLN A 94 -17.29 -21.24 5.41
C GLN A 94 -17.35 -20.47 6.74
N ILE A 95 -17.95 -19.28 6.75
CA ILE A 95 -18.25 -18.59 8.01
C ILE A 95 -19.39 -19.35 8.67
N ASN A 96 -19.09 -20.25 9.61
CA ASN A 96 -20.10 -20.94 10.40
C ASN A 96 -21.03 -19.90 11.04
N PRO A 97 -22.23 -19.67 10.48
CA PRO A 97 -23.10 -18.60 10.95
C PRO A 97 -23.58 -18.93 12.36
N ASN A 98 -23.55 -20.20 12.75
CA ASN A 98 -24.08 -20.68 14.02
C ASN A 98 -23.36 -20.04 15.22
N ASN A 99 -22.05 -19.78 15.16
CA ASN A 99 -21.34 -19.15 16.28
C ASN A 99 -21.75 -17.69 16.47
N PHE A 100 -21.92 -16.96 15.36
CA PHE A 100 -22.32 -15.56 15.39
C PHE A 100 -23.82 -15.42 15.69
N ILE A 101 -24.66 -16.26 15.10
CA ILE A 101 -26.09 -16.35 15.42
C ILE A 101 -26.28 -16.72 16.89
N GLU A 102 -25.50 -17.65 17.44
CA GLU A 102 -25.51 -17.98 18.87
C GLU A 102 -25.10 -16.78 19.73
N LEU A 103 -24.05 -16.05 19.34
CA LEU A 103 -23.61 -14.84 20.05
C LEU A 103 -24.67 -13.73 20.00
N VAL A 104 -25.25 -13.46 18.83
CA VAL A 104 -26.32 -12.47 18.65
C VAL A 104 -27.57 -12.87 19.42
N THR A 105 -27.92 -14.15 19.45
CA THR A 105 -29.09 -14.63 20.19
C THR A 105 -28.85 -14.53 21.70
N LYS A 106 -27.65 -14.88 22.19
CA LYS A 106 -27.25 -14.70 23.59
C LYS A 106 -27.24 -13.24 24.00
N LEU A 107 -26.70 -12.35 23.16
CA LEU A 107 -26.74 -10.92 23.40
C LEU A 107 -28.18 -10.41 23.40
N ASN A 108 -28.99 -10.73 22.39
CA ASN A 108 -30.37 -10.27 22.33
C ASN A 108 -31.19 -10.72 23.56
N HIS A 109 -30.96 -11.95 24.04
CA HIS A 109 -31.58 -12.45 25.27
C HIS A 109 -31.10 -11.69 26.53
N LEU A 110 -29.79 -11.40 26.64
CA LEU A 110 -29.24 -10.61 27.75
C LEU A 110 -29.75 -9.18 27.77
N PHE A 111 -29.96 -8.57 26.61
CA PHE A 111 -30.48 -7.21 26.50
C PHE A 111 -31.99 -7.14 26.73
N SER A 112 -32.76 -8.11 26.22
CA SER A 112 -34.23 -8.09 26.34
C SER A 112 -34.74 -8.42 27.75
N ASN A 113 -33.95 -9.13 28.57
CA ASN A 113 -34.43 -9.66 29.86
C ASN A 113 -33.86 -8.90 31.07
N ASN A 114 -32.79 -8.12 30.91
CA ASN A 114 -32.18 -7.41 32.03
C ASN A 114 -32.58 -5.93 32.04
N THR A 115 -33.55 -5.59 32.88
CA THR A 115 -33.92 -4.18 33.17
C THR A 115 -32.74 -3.36 33.69
N GLU A 116 -31.77 -4.00 34.36
CA GLU A 116 -30.52 -3.37 34.80
C GLU A 116 -29.64 -2.93 33.62
N VAL A 117 -29.62 -3.70 32.53
CA VAL A 117 -28.83 -3.38 31.35
C VAL A 117 -29.40 -2.14 30.67
N GLU A 118 -30.71 -2.06 30.49
CA GLU A 118 -31.38 -0.84 29.99
C GLU A 118 -31.08 0.40 30.85
N GLN A 119 -31.10 0.25 32.17
CA GLN A 119 -30.75 1.35 33.08
C GLN A 119 -29.28 1.78 32.91
N ARG A 120 -28.33 0.84 32.88
CA ARG A 120 -26.91 1.13 32.65
C ARG A 120 -26.66 1.74 31.27
N TRP A 121 -27.37 1.31 30.23
CA TRP A 121 -27.27 1.91 28.89
C TRP A 121 -27.76 3.34 28.85
N SER A 122 -28.85 3.65 29.54
CA SER A 122 -29.33 5.03 29.64
C SER A 122 -28.33 5.93 30.37
N ALA A 123 -27.73 5.43 31.46
CA ALA A 123 -26.73 6.16 32.23
C ALA A 123 -25.43 6.38 31.43
N LEU A 124 -24.93 5.35 30.75
CA LEU A 124 -23.75 5.43 29.90
C LEU A 124 -23.96 6.40 28.72
N ARG A 125 -25.14 6.36 28.08
CA ARG A 125 -25.49 7.30 27.00
C ARG A 125 -25.42 8.75 27.47
N ASN A 126 -25.93 9.03 28.67
CA ASN A 126 -25.88 10.36 29.25
C ASN A 126 -24.44 10.80 29.56
N ASP A 127 -23.60 9.90 30.09
CA ASP A 127 -22.18 10.19 30.37
C ASP A 127 -21.37 10.45 29.09
N LEU A 128 -21.63 9.67 28.03
CA LEU A 128 -20.99 9.87 26.73
C LEU A 128 -21.40 11.19 26.08
N GLN A 129 -22.68 11.58 26.19
CA GLN A 129 -23.14 12.89 25.72
C GLN A 129 -22.49 14.03 26.52
N ALA A 130 -22.39 13.89 27.85
CA ALA A 130 -21.71 14.87 28.70
C ALA A 130 -20.23 15.00 28.36
N ARG A 131 -19.51 13.87 28.13
CA ARG A 131 -18.12 13.88 27.66
C ARG A 131 -17.97 14.49 26.27
N ASN A 132 -18.89 14.24 25.34
CA ASN A 132 -18.84 14.83 24.01
C ASN A 132 -19.08 16.35 24.04
N GLY A 133 -19.98 16.81 24.91
CA GLY A 133 -20.20 18.22 25.21
C GLY A 133 -18.95 18.88 25.78
N ASN A 134 -18.34 18.27 26.81
CA ASN A 134 -17.08 18.75 27.41
C ASN A 134 -15.94 18.77 26.41
N ARG A 135 -15.77 17.75 25.56
CA ARG A 135 -14.74 17.77 24.50
C ARG A 135 -14.95 18.91 23.53
N THR A 136 -16.19 19.20 23.14
CA THR A 136 -16.50 20.36 22.28
C THR A 136 -16.15 21.68 22.97
N LEU A 137 -16.43 21.77 24.28
CA LEU A 137 -16.16 22.93 25.11
C LEU A 137 -14.65 23.12 25.35
N GLU A 138 -13.92 22.05 25.66
CA GLU A 138 -12.46 22.01 25.74
C GLU A 138 -11.83 22.40 24.41
N ASN A 139 -12.32 21.88 23.28
CA ASN A 139 -11.83 22.28 21.96
C ASN A 139 -12.10 23.76 21.67
N SER A 140 -13.20 24.32 22.17
CA SER A 140 -13.50 25.75 22.04
C SER A 140 -12.65 26.64 22.96
N LEU A 141 -12.35 26.17 24.17
CA LEU A 141 -11.45 26.84 25.13
C LEU A 141 -9.99 26.76 24.66
N LEU A 142 -9.56 25.61 24.14
CA LEU A 142 -8.24 25.43 23.52
C LEU A 142 -8.09 26.35 22.30
N ARG A 143 -9.13 26.56 21.48
CA ARG A 143 -9.10 27.56 20.39
C ARG A 143 -9.01 29.00 20.92
N ALA A 144 -9.69 29.33 22.02
CA ALA A 144 -9.57 30.65 22.66
C ALA A 144 -8.17 30.89 23.26
N GLN A 145 -7.52 29.85 23.79
CA GLN A 145 -6.12 29.91 24.24
C GLN A 145 -5.13 29.92 23.06
N GLN A 146 -5.40 29.18 21.99
CA GLN A 146 -4.57 29.17 20.77
C GLN A 146 -4.51 30.56 20.13
N ASN A 147 -5.62 31.31 20.12
CA ASN A 147 -5.64 32.70 19.63
C ASN A 147 -4.78 33.65 20.47
N ASN A 148 -4.45 33.30 21.72
CA ASN A 148 -3.52 34.06 22.57
C ASN A 148 -2.06 33.62 22.33
N LEU A 149 -1.81 32.36 21.97
CA LEU A 149 -0.48 31.82 21.64
C LEU A 149 -0.04 32.01 20.16
N ASP A 150 -0.96 32.28 19.23
CA ASP A 150 -0.68 32.47 17.78
C ASP A 150 0.05 33.79 17.46
N SER A 151 0.33 34.62 18.47
CA SER A 151 1.25 35.77 18.33
C SER A 151 2.74 35.38 18.44
N THR A 152 3.05 34.16 18.90
CA THR A 152 4.43 33.79 19.30
C THR A 152 5.02 32.61 18.52
N VAL A 153 4.25 31.78 17.81
CA VAL A 153 4.79 30.58 17.15
C VAL A 153 4.29 30.45 15.71
N ARG A 154 4.52 31.48 14.88
CA ARG A 154 4.48 31.36 13.42
C ARG A 154 5.84 30.87 12.91
N GLY A 155 6.18 29.65 13.29
CA GLY A 155 7.40 28.99 12.88
C GLY A 155 7.24 27.48 13.01
N GLU A 156 7.50 26.81 11.90
CA GLU A 156 7.80 25.38 11.78
C GLU A 156 6.69 24.44 11.29
N THR A 157 7.04 23.86 10.15
CA THR A 157 6.35 23.05 9.15
C THR A 157 6.54 21.54 9.37
N ALA A 158 5.81 20.78 8.53
CA ALA A 158 6.07 19.41 8.06
C ALA A 158 5.52 18.27 8.94
N VAL A 159 4.49 17.55 8.48
CA VAL A 159 4.56 16.34 7.62
C VAL A 159 5.35 15.20 8.28
N GLN A 160 4.69 14.09 8.62
CA GLN A 160 4.82 12.80 7.92
C GLN A 160 3.99 11.69 8.62
N SER A 161 3.46 10.78 7.78
CA SER A 161 2.88 9.48 8.08
C SER A 161 3.68 8.61 9.06
N ALA A 162 2.97 7.78 9.83
CA ALA A 162 3.51 6.58 10.45
C ALA A 162 2.76 5.34 9.96
N SER A 163 3.53 4.46 9.31
CA SER A 163 3.25 3.04 9.09
C SER A 163 3.67 2.28 10.35
N GLY A 164 2.90 1.29 10.78
CA GLY A 164 3.20 0.48 11.96
C GLY A 164 2.31 -0.76 12.10
N THR A 165 2.86 -1.89 11.64
CA THR A 165 2.73 -3.28 12.12
C THR A 165 1.60 -3.61 13.12
N ALA A 166 0.76 -4.58 12.76
CA ALA A 166 -0.09 -5.29 13.72
C ALA A 166 0.03 -6.82 13.52
N GLU A 167 0.79 -7.41 14.43
CA GLU A 167 0.59 -8.68 15.11
C GLU A 167 -0.51 -9.63 14.60
N GLN A 168 -0.11 -10.86 14.29
CA GLN A 168 -0.97 -12.02 14.12
C GLN A 168 -1.71 -12.33 15.43
N SER A 169 -2.94 -11.84 15.57
CA SER A 169 -3.89 -12.34 16.57
C SER A 169 -4.93 -13.21 15.87
N GLY A 170 -4.95 -14.50 16.21
CA GLY A 170 -5.79 -15.52 15.62
C GLY A 170 -7.28 -15.17 15.66
N PHE A 171 -7.81 -14.81 14.51
CA PHE A 171 -9.17 -15.13 14.13
C PHE A 171 -9.05 -16.30 13.16
N ASN A 172 -9.71 -17.43 13.46
CA ASN A 172 -9.87 -18.51 12.49
C ASN A 172 -10.78 -18.00 11.36
N CYS A 173 -10.14 -17.34 10.40
CA CYS A 173 -10.44 -17.58 9.00
C CYS A 173 -9.82 -18.94 8.63
#